data_AF-A0A662PJI8-F1
#
_entry.id   AF-A0A662PJI8-F1
#
_cell.length_a   1.000
_cell.length_b   1.000
_cell.length_c   1.000
_cell.angle_alpha   90.00
_cell.angle_beta   90.00
_cell.angle_gamma   90.00
#
_symmetry.space_group_name_H-M   'P 1'
#
loop_
_entity.id
_entity.type
_entity.pdbx_description
1 polymer ?
#
loop_
_entity_poly.entity_id
_entity_poly.type
_entity_poly.pdbx_seq_one_letter_code
_entity_poly.pdbx_strand_id
1 'polypeptide(L)'
;MLGDFEIIPIIVGKLSGREISLLADEIIRELDYKTLLVISTDLSHYHQYEEARRLDLSCIDHILKLEANSSNCEACGIYSITVLMEIARRLNWTPELVEYKNSGDVTGNKSRVVGYAGIVFYQSDDEIGAFLVKLARESIESSLLGKEMRSWSIYPEIKEKRAAFVTIEKNGELRGCIGHLWPKEALYLSVIENARNAAFRDPRFPPLRREELKEIEIEVSVLDVPEKMSFENWEDLLSKIEEGKDGIILVYGSRRATFLPQVWEKLPEKTLFLERLCLKAGLPKDCWKWNDIEVYRYRVKAYSERDYFKEVNY
;
A
#
# COMPACT_ATOMS: atom_id res chain seq x y z
N MET A 1 -12.23 16.55 14.05
CA MET A 1 -13.64 16.07 14.08
C MET A 1 -13.70 14.96 13.05
N LEU A 2 -14.10 13.75 13.43
CA LEU A 2 -14.29 12.68 12.44
C LEU A 2 -15.41 13.13 11.49
N GLY A 3 -15.28 12.90 10.18
CA GLY A 3 -16.31 13.26 9.19
C GLY A 3 -17.59 12.44 9.37
N ASP A 4 -18.51 12.49 8.42
CA ASP A 4 -19.70 11.63 8.45
C ASP A 4 -19.30 10.16 8.23
N PHE A 5 -19.76 9.26 9.11
CA PHE A 5 -19.53 7.82 8.99
C PHE A 5 -20.74 7.02 9.50
N GLU A 6 -20.86 5.78 9.04
CA GLU A 6 -21.90 4.84 9.45
C GLU A 6 -21.32 3.82 10.44
N ILE A 7 -22.11 3.42 11.45
CA ILE A 7 -21.74 2.38 12.41
C ILE A 7 -22.65 1.18 12.20
N ILE A 8 -22.04 0.03 11.90
CA ILE A 8 -22.74 -1.26 11.79
C ILE A 8 -22.35 -2.09 13.02
N PRO A 9 -23.23 -2.22 14.04
CA PRO A 9 -22.93 -3.00 15.23
C PRO A 9 -23.05 -4.51 14.94
N ILE A 10 -22.03 -5.28 15.32
CA ILE A 10 -22.03 -6.75 15.25
C ILE A 10 -21.89 -7.29 16.67
N ILE A 11 -22.88 -8.07 17.12
CA ILE A 11 -22.86 -8.72 18.43
C ILE A 11 -22.46 -10.19 18.21
N VAL A 12 -21.34 -10.58 18.82
CA VAL A 12 -20.77 -11.92 18.67
C VAL A 12 -20.97 -12.71 19.95
N GLY A 13 -21.64 -13.86 19.83
CA GLY A 13 -21.74 -14.85 20.90
C GLY A 13 -20.62 -15.89 20.83
N LYS A 14 -20.86 -17.05 21.42
CA LYS A 14 -19.96 -18.20 21.26
C LYS A 14 -20.02 -18.74 19.83
N LEU A 15 -18.87 -18.86 19.17
CA LEU A 15 -18.76 -19.37 17.81
C LEU A 15 -17.88 -20.63 17.76
N SER A 16 -18.23 -21.56 16.88
CA SER A 16 -17.36 -22.65 16.43
C SER A 16 -16.33 -22.16 15.40
N GLY A 17 -15.28 -22.94 15.15
CA GLY A 17 -14.26 -22.60 14.14
C GLY A 17 -14.86 -22.39 12.73
N ARG A 18 -15.92 -23.12 12.39
CA ARG A 18 -16.63 -22.93 11.11
C ARG A 18 -17.39 -21.61 11.07
N GLU A 19 -18.07 -21.23 12.16
CA GLU A 19 -18.82 -19.97 12.24
C GLU A 19 -17.87 -18.76 12.24
N ILE A 20 -16.71 -18.87 12.88
CA ILE A 20 -15.64 -17.86 12.80
C ILE A 20 -15.22 -17.64 11.34
N SER A 21 -14.95 -18.73 10.61
CA SER A 21 -14.60 -18.63 9.18
C SER A 21 -15.69 -17.95 8.36
N LEU A 22 -16.97 -18.32 8.56
CA LEU A 22 -18.08 -17.77 7.80
C LEU A 22 -18.30 -16.28 8.09
N LEU A 23 -18.20 -15.87 9.36
CA LEU A 23 -18.30 -14.46 9.73
C LEU A 23 -17.13 -13.65 9.17
N ALA A 24 -15.91 -14.19 9.20
CA ALA A 24 -14.75 -13.58 8.58
C ALA A 24 -14.95 -13.38 7.07
N ASP A 25 -15.48 -14.39 6.36
CA ASP A 25 -15.77 -14.30 4.92
C ASP A 25 -16.79 -13.20 4.59
N GLU A 26 -17.83 -13.07 5.40
CA GLU A 26 -18.85 -12.04 5.19
C GLU A 26 -18.29 -10.64 5.46
N ILE A 27 -17.53 -10.46 6.55
CA ILE A 27 -16.89 -9.18 6.85
C ILE A 27 -15.92 -8.81 5.72
N ILE A 28 -15.04 -9.73 5.30
CA ILE A 28 -14.06 -9.48 4.23
C ILE A 28 -14.74 -9.05 2.92
N ARG A 29 -15.91 -9.60 2.61
CA ARG A 29 -16.66 -9.25 1.39
C ARG A 29 -17.09 -7.79 1.38
N GLU A 30 -17.49 -7.28 2.55
CA GLU A 30 -17.98 -5.91 2.74
C GLU A 30 -16.85 -4.91 3.07
N LEU A 31 -15.64 -5.39 3.37
CA LEU A 31 -14.49 -4.51 3.62
C LEU A 31 -14.04 -3.76 2.37
N ASP A 32 -13.97 -2.44 2.50
CA ASP A 32 -13.29 -1.55 1.58
C ASP A 32 -12.25 -0.66 2.30
N TYR A 33 -11.54 0.15 1.53
CA TYR A 33 -10.51 1.06 2.03
C TYR A 33 -11.04 2.21 2.93
N LYS A 34 -12.36 2.36 3.04
CA LYS A 34 -13.02 3.34 3.92
C LYS A 34 -13.58 2.69 5.20
N THR A 35 -13.53 1.37 5.28
CA THR A 35 -14.10 0.61 6.38
C THR A 35 -13.05 0.35 7.44
N LEU A 36 -13.37 0.68 8.69
CA LEU A 36 -12.54 0.38 9.85
C LEU A 36 -13.23 -0.68 10.72
N LEU A 37 -12.54 -1.79 10.97
CA LEU A 37 -12.99 -2.76 11.96
C LEU A 37 -12.52 -2.36 13.35
N VAL A 38 -13.47 -2.28 14.29
CA VAL A 38 -13.19 -1.98 15.69
C VAL A 38 -13.71 -3.12 16.55
N ILE A 39 -12.80 -3.70 17.35
CA ILE A 39 -13.16 -4.64 18.42
C ILE A 39 -12.94 -3.94 19.74
N SER A 40 -13.98 -3.94 20.57
CA SER A 40 -13.92 -3.43 21.93
C SER A 40 -14.21 -4.57 22.91
N THR A 41 -13.26 -4.83 23.80
CA THR A 41 -13.39 -5.82 24.87
C THR A 41 -12.41 -5.51 25.98
N ASP A 42 -12.82 -5.85 27.20
CA ASP A 42 -11.90 -5.96 28.33
C ASP A 42 -11.04 -7.22 28.15
N LEU A 43 -9.80 -7.18 28.63
CA LEU A 43 -8.94 -8.37 28.75
C LEU A 43 -9.30 -9.13 30.03
N SER A 44 -8.34 -9.34 30.96
CA SER A 44 -8.65 -9.94 32.25
C SER A 44 -9.33 -8.93 33.19
N HIS A 45 -10.12 -9.43 34.13
CA HIS A 45 -10.78 -8.63 35.14
C HIS A 45 -10.75 -9.29 36.53
N TYR A 46 -10.73 -8.46 37.58
CA TYR A 46 -10.81 -8.85 39.00
C TYR A 46 -9.59 -9.59 39.58
N HIS A 47 -8.48 -9.65 38.85
CA HIS A 47 -7.20 -10.15 39.38
C HIS A 47 -6.40 -9.05 40.08
N GLN A 48 -5.44 -9.46 40.91
CA GLN A 48 -4.40 -8.56 41.41
C GLN A 48 -3.52 -8.09 40.25
N TYR A 49 -2.95 -6.89 40.38
CA TYR A 49 -2.23 -6.20 39.30
C TYR A 49 -1.19 -7.06 38.56
N GLU A 50 -0.32 -7.76 39.27
CA GLU A 50 0.74 -8.57 38.63
C GLU A 50 0.18 -9.79 37.90
N GLU A 51 -0.87 -10.41 38.44
CA GLU A 51 -1.51 -11.56 37.82
C GLU A 51 -2.32 -11.16 36.58
N ALA A 52 -3.08 -10.05 36.67
CA ALA A 52 -3.76 -9.45 35.52
C ALA A 52 -2.76 -9.17 34.40
N ARG A 53 -1.64 -8.50 34.72
CA ARG A 53 -0.58 -8.20 33.76
C ARG A 53 0.02 -9.44 33.12
N ARG A 54 0.23 -10.52 33.88
CA ARG A 54 0.75 -11.79 33.33
C ARG A 54 -0.23 -12.42 32.35
N LEU A 55 -1.52 -12.48 32.71
CA LEU A 55 -2.57 -13.05 31.86
C LEU A 55 -2.78 -12.19 30.59
N ASP A 56 -2.87 -10.87 30.76
CA ASP A 56 -3.11 -9.93 29.67
C ASP A 56 -1.96 -9.94 28.67
N LEU A 57 -0.70 -9.88 29.12
CA LEU A 57 0.45 -9.93 28.22
C LEU A 57 0.55 -11.27 27.48
N SER A 58 0.16 -12.37 28.13
CA SER A 58 0.07 -13.66 27.45
C SER A 58 -1.03 -13.65 26.38
N CYS A 59 -2.20 -13.07 26.67
CA CYS A 59 -3.25 -12.92 25.65
C CYS A 59 -2.78 -12.06 24.48
N ILE A 60 -2.18 -10.89 24.77
CA ILE A 60 -1.67 -9.97 23.76
C ILE A 60 -0.62 -10.66 22.88
N ASP A 61 0.31 -11.44 23.45
CA ASP A 61 1.32 -12.18 22.67
C ASP A 61 0.68 -13.17 21.68
N HIS A 62 -0.37 -13.89 22.07
CA HIS A 62 -1.12 -14.76 21.14
C HIS A 62 -1.80 -13.95 20.02
N ILE A 63 -2.37 -12.79 20.36
CA ILE A 63 -2.99 -11.89 19.37
C ILE A 63 -1.95 -11.41 18.36
N LEU A 64 -0.78 -10.95 18.84
CA LEU A 64 0.31 -10.48 17.99
C LEU A 64 0.91 -11.58 17.11
N LYS A 65 0.85 -12.84 17.54
CA LYS A 65 1.31 -14.00 16.75
C LYS A 65 0.23 -14.62 15.87
N LEU A 66 -1.00 -14.10 15.90
CA LEU A 66 -2.16 -14.63 15.18
C LEU A 66 -2.46 -16.12 15.50
N GLU A 67 -2.14 -16.56 16.73
CA GLU A 67 -2.29 -17.95 17.16
C GLU A 67 -3.74 -18.29 17.55
N ALA A 68 -4.30 -19.36 16.95
CA ALA A 68 -5.70 -19.72 17.14
C ALA A 68 -6.04 -20.28 18.54
N ASN A 69 -5.04 -20.64 19.34
CA ASN A 69 -5.25 -21.29 20.63
C ASN A 69 -5.08 -20.29 21.78
N SER A 70 -6.18 -19.69 22.21
CA SER A 70 -6.20 -18.67 23.26
C SER A 70 -6.58 -19.25 24.62
N SER A 71 -6.23 -20.50 24.92
CA SER A 71 -6.71 -21.21 26.13
C SER A 71 -6.42 -20.50 27.45
N ASN A 72 -5.52 -19.50 27.43
CA ASN A 72 -5.17 -18.66 28.58
C ASN A 72 -5.58 -17.18 28.43
N CYS A 73 -6.35 -16.82 27.41
CA CYS A 73 -6.89 -15.46 27.27
C CYS A 73 -8.29 -15.36 27.88
N GLU A 74 -8.45 -14.48 28.87
CA GLU A 74 -9.71 -14.24 29.58
C GLU A 74 -10.56 -13.12 28.98
N ALA A 75 -10.19 -12.57 27.82
CA ALA A 75 -10.92 -11.47 27.21
C ALA A 75 -12.40 -11.81 26.99
N CYS A 76 -13.29 -10.93 27.47
CA CYS A 76 -14.74 -11.12 27.38
C CYS A 76 -15.22 -11.39 25.93
N GLY A 77 -14.63 -10.68 24.97
CA GLY A 77 -14.91 -10.74 23.53
C GLY A 77 -13.95 -11.64 22.75
N ILE A 78 -13.46 -12.74 23.32
CA ILE A 78 -12.45 -13.60 22.67
C ILE A 78 -12.87 -14.10 21.28
N TYR A 79 -14.16 -14.38 21.06
CA TYR A 79 -14.65 -14.81 19.76
C TYR A 79 -14.56 -13.69 18.71
N SER A 80 -14.83 -12.44 19.10
CA SER A 80 -14.61 -11.28 18.22
C SER A 80 -13.13 -11.15 17.87
N ILE A 81 -12.24 -11.25 18.86
CA ILE A 81 -10.78 -11.20 18.64
C ILE A 81 -10.36 -12.31 17.66
N THR A 82 -10.90 -13.52 17.83
CA THR A 82 -10.54 -14.67 16.98
C THR A 82 -11.02 -14.48 15.54
N VAL A 83 -12.19 -13.86 15.33
CA VAL A 83 -12.67 -13.46 13.99
C VAL A 83 -11.73 -12.43 13.36
N LEU A 84 -11.29 -11.41 14.11
CA LEU A 84 -10.31 -10.45 13.59
C LEU A 84 -8.97 -11.10 13.26
N MET A 85 -8.48 -12.02 14.09
CA MET A 85 -7.25 -12.77 13.80
C MET A 85 -7.39 -13.66 12.56
N GLU A 86 -8.57 -14.26 12.33
CA GLU A 86 -8.88 -14.99 11.10
C GLU A 86 -8.86 -14.06 9.87
N ILE A 87 -9.49 -12.88 9.97
CA ILE A 87 -9.46 -11.87 8.92
C ILE A 87 -8.03 -11.42 8.64
N ALA A 88 -7.27 -11.10 9.69
CA ALA A 88 -5.89 -10.66 9.61
C ALA A 88 -5.01 -11.71 8.91
N ARG A 89 -5.16 -13.00 9.23
CA ARG A 89 -4.43 -14.07 8.51
C ARG A 89 -4.81 -14.18 7.04
N ARG A 90 -6.09 -14.00 6.69
CA ARG A 90 -6.55 -14.10 5.29
C ARG A 90 -6.11 -12.91 4.45
N LEU A 91 -6.09 -11.73 5.07
CA LEU A 91 -5.68 -10.50 4.43
C LEU A 91 -4.18 -10.21 4.60
N ASN A 92 -3.43 -11.01 5.34
CA ASN A 92 -2.03 -10.73 5.73
C ASN A 92 -1.86 -9.39 6.49
N TRP A 93 -2.77 -9.06 7.40
CA TRP A 93 -2.57 -7.93 8.30
C TRP A 93 -1.57 -8.26 9.41
N THR A 94 -0.68 -7.31 9.66
CA THR A 94 0.29 -7.32 10.75
C THR A 94 -0.34 -6.67 11.99
N PRO A 95 -0.40 -7.38 13.13
CA PRO A 95 -0.80 -6.79 14.40
C PRO A 95 0.37 -6.08 15.10
N GLU A 96 0.10 -4.94 15.72
CA GLU A 96 1.06 -4.17 16.51
C GLU A 96 0.42 -3.62 17.78
N LEU A 97 1.07 -3.85 18.92
CA LEU A 97 0.64 -3.30 20.21
C LEU A 97 1.00 -1.82 20.28
N VAL A 98 -0.01 -0.95 20.36
CA VAL A 98 0.17 0.49 20.58
C VAL A 98 0.46 0.77 22.04
N GLU A 99 -0.41 0.28 22.94
CA GLU A 99 -0.24 0.44 24.38
C GLU A 99 -1.05 -0.61 25.13
N TYR A 100 -0.54 -1.02 26.30
CA TYR A 100 -1.26 -1.81 27.28
C TYR A 100 -1.22 -1.10 28.64
N LYS A 101 -2.38 -1.03 29.31
CA LYS A 101 -2.54 -0.52 30.68
C LYS A 101 -3.66 -1.28 31.38
N ASN A 102 -3.70 -1.20 32.71
CA ASN A 102 -4.85 -1.63 33.49
C ASN A 102 -5.41 -0.50 34.37
N SER A 103 -6.59 -0.70 34.91
CA SER A 103 -7.27 0.29 35.76
C SER A 103 -6.46 0.72 37.00
N GLY A 104 -5.54 -0.11 37.47
CA GLY A 104 -4.63 0.21 38.57
C GLY A 104 -3.60 1.28 38.20
N ASP A 105 -3.23 1.42 36.93
CA ASP A 105 -2.30 2.45 36.43
C ASP A 105 -2.90 3.86 36.50
N VAL A 106 -4.24 3.95 36.47
CA VAL A 106 -4.98 5.22 36.55
C VAL A 106 -5.42 5.50 37.99
N THR A 107 -5.96 4.49 38.67
CA THR A 107 -6.62 4.66 39.99
C THR A 107 -5.69 4.46 41.18
N GLY A 108 -4.54 3.82 40.99
CA GLY A 108 -3.63 3.39 42.05
C GLY A 108 -4.10 2.15 42.84
N ASN A 109 -5.34 1.69 42.66
CA ASN A 109 -5.82 0.47 43.31
C ASN A 109 -5.37 -0.77 42.53
N LYS A 110 -4.46 -1.54 43.11
CA LYS A 110 -3.85 -2.74 42.51
C LYS A 110 -4.45 -4.07 42.97
N SER A 111 -5.48 -4.04 43.81
CA SER A 111 -6.07 -5.26 44.39
C SER A 111 -6.98 -6.02 43.43
N ARG A 112 -7.68 -5.29 42.56
CA ARG A 112 -8.62 -5.82 41.56
C ARG A 112 -8.62 -4.87 40.36
N VAL A 113 -8.04 -5.30 39.24
CA VAL A 113 -7.89 -4.46 38.05
C VAL A 113 -8.61 -5.04 36.83
N VAL A 114 -8.78 -4.20 35.80
CA VAL A 114 -9.24 -4.59 34.45
C VAL A 114 -8.18 -4.16 33.45
N GLY A 115 -7.80 -5.06 32.55
CA GLY A 115 -6.78 -4.85 31.51
C GLY A 115 -7.35 -4.31 30.20
N TYR A 116 -6.59 -3.41 29.56
CA TYR A 116 -6.92 -2.78 28.28
C TYR A 116 -5.69 -2.74 27.38
N ALA A 117 -5.87 -3.09 26.11
CA ALA A 117 -4.82 -2.96 25.10
C ALA A 117 -5.36 -2.27 23.84
N GLY A 118 -4.60 -1.32 23.31
CA GLY A 118 -4.76 -0.82 21.96
C GLY A 118 -3.86 -1.63 21.03
N ILE A 119 -4.45 -2.39 20.12
CA ILE A 119 -3.71 -3.16 19.10
C ILE A 119 -4.24 -2.73 17.74
N VAL A 120 -3.33 -2.33 16.85
CA VAL A 120 -3.66 -2.02 15.45
C VAL A 120 -3.34 -3.22 14.57
N PHE A 121 -4.17 -3.47 13.58
CA PHE A 121 -3.94 -4.46 12.54
C PHE A 121 -3.89 -3.69 11.22
N TYR A 122 -2.80 -3.83 10.47
CA TYR A 122 -2.61 -3.10 9.22
C TYR A 122 -1.95 -3.98 8.18
N GLN A 123 -2.23 -3.71 6.91
CA GLN A 123 -1.41 -4.26 5.84
C GLN A 123 -0.07 -3.52 5.79
N SER A 124 1.04 -4.25 5.84
CA SER A 124 2.33 -3.60 5.66
C SER A 124 2.49 -3.15 4.21
N ASP A 125 3.11 -1.98 4.03
CA ASP A 125 3.40 -1.45 2.70
C ASP A 125 4.29 -2.37 1.86
N ASP A 126 5.18 -3.12 2.53
CA ASP A 126 6.07 -4.09 1.90
C ASP A 126 5.32 -5.29 1.34
N GLU A 127 4.29 -5.77 2.03
CA GLU A 127 3.44 -6.84 1.52
C GLU A 127 2.59 -6.40 0.33
N ILE A 128 2.05 -5.17 0.37
CA ILE A 128 1.37 -4.58 -0.79
C ILE A 128 2.34 -4.47 -1.96
N GLY A 129 3.55 -3.94 -1.72
CA GLY A 129 4.60 -3.82 -2.73
C GLY A 129 4.96 -5.14 -3.38
N ALA A 130 5.31 -6.14 -2.55
CA ALA A 130 5.66 -7.49 -3.00
C ALA A 130 4.51 -8.14 -3.79
N PHE A 131 3.25 -7.89 -3.39
CA PHE A 131 2.09 -8.38 -4.12
C PHE A 131 1.93 -7.70 -5.49
N LEU A 132 2.01 -6.37 -5.56
CA LEU A 132 1.87 -5.63 -6.82
C LEU A 132 2.94 -6.04 -7.83
N VAL A 133 4.16 -6.24 -7.37
CA VAL A 133 5.28 -6.67 -8.20
C VAL A 133 5.06 -8.11 -8.72
N LYS A 134 4.64 -9.05 -7.85
CA LYS A 134 4.25 -10.41 -8.28
C LYS A 134 3.12 -10.39 -9.31
N LEU A 135 2.11 -9.55 -9.08
CA LEU A 135 0.97 -9.40 -9.99
C LEU A 135 1.42 -8.88 -11.36
N ALA A 136 2.30 -7.89 -11.38
CA ALA A 136 2.90 -7.37 -12.61
C ALA A 136 3.66 -8.47 -13.36
N ARG A 137 4.54 -9.23 -12.69
CA ARG A 137 5.27 -10.36 -13.28
C ARG A 137 4.33 -11.41 -13.87
N GLU A 138 3.37 -11.88 -13.08
CA GLU A 138 2.45 -12.92 -13.52
C GLU A 138 1.61 -12.47 -14.73
N SER A 139 1.23 -11.19 -14.80
CA SER A 139 0.48 -10.67 -15.96
C SER A 139 1.28 -10.74 -17.28
N ILE A 140 2.60 -10.55 -17.21
CA ILE A 140 3.54 -10.66 -18.34
C ILE A 140 3.75 -12.14 -18.67
N GLU A 141 4.01 -12.98 -17.67
CA GLU A 141 4.19 -14.43 -17.85
C GLU A 141 2.96 -15.09 -18.45
N SER A 142 1.77 -14.72 -17.98
CA SER A 142 0.48 -15.17 -18.52
C SER A 142 0.37 -14.86 -20.02
N SER A 143 0.74 -13.64 -20.42
CA SER A 143 0.70 -13.19 -21.82
C SER A 143 1.70 -13.93 -22.70
N LEU A 144 2.88 -14.26 -22.19
CA LEU A 144 3.93 -14.93 -22.95
C LEU A 144 3.76 -16.45 -22.99
N LEU A 145 3.37 -17.07 -21.88
CA LEU A 145 3.31 -18.52 -21.70
C LEU A 145 1.91 -19.10 -21.93
N GLY A 146 0.89 -18.25 -22.08
CA GLY A 146 -0.50 -18.68 -22.20
C GLY A 146 -1.06 -19.31 -20.92
N LYS A 147 -0.48 -18.98 -19.76
CA LYS A 147 -0.96 -19.45 -18.46
C LYS A 147 -2.10 -18.54 -17.99
N GLU A 148 -3.12 -19.11 -17.38
CA GLU A 148 -4.11 -18.30 -16.66
C GLU A 148 -3.46 -17.65 -15.44
N MET A 149 -3.87 -16.42 -15.15
CA MET A 149 -3.48 -15.74 -13.91
C MET A 149 -4.18 -16.41 -12.74
N ARG A 150 -3.49 -16.53 -11.61
CA ARG A 150 -4.07 -16.98 -10.35
C ARG A 150 -5.19 -16.05 -9.92
N SER A 151 -6.21 -16.63 -9.29
CA SER A 151 -7.18 -15.85 -8.53
C SER A 151 -6.52 -15.38 -7.25
N TRP A 152 -6.22 -14.09 -7.17
CA TRP A 152 -5.65 -13.48 -5.97
C TRP A 152 -6.75 -12.99 -5.04
N SER A 153 -6.56 -13.15 -3.72
CA SER A 153 -7.31 -12.38 -2.73
C SER A 153 -6.89 -10.92 -2.85
N ILE A 154 -7.74 -10.09 -3.44
CA ILE A 154 -7.44 -8.68 -3.68
C ILE A 154 -7.68 -7.90 -2.38
N TYR A 155 -6.60 -7.34 -1.82
CA TYR A 155 -6.67 -6.49 -0.63
C TYR A 155 -7.55 -5.26 -0.88
N PRO A 156 -8.34 -4.79 0.10
CA PRO A 156 -9.15 -3.58 -0.04
C PRO A 156 -8.37 -2.36 -0.56
N GLU A 157 -7.13 -2.19 -0.11
CA GLU A 157 -6.25 -1.06 -0.41
C GLU A 157 -5.90 -0.98 -1.90
N ILE A 158 -5.69 -2.13 -2.57
CA ILE A 158 -5.34 -2.17 -3.99
C ILE A 158 -6.58 -2.14 -4.91
N LYS A 159 -7.80 -2.15 -4.34
CA LYS A 159 -9.05 -1.85 -5.06
C LYS A 159 -9.27 -0.34 -5.23
N GLU A 160 -8.56 0.49 -4.47
CA GLU A 160 -8.62 1.93 -4.62
C GLU A 160 -8.18 2.35 -6.03
N LYS A 161 -8.82 3.38 -6.58
CA LYS A 161 -8.37 3.98 -7.83
C LYS A 161 -7.07 4.74 -7.60
N ARG A 162 -5.96 4.16 -8.03
CA ARG A 162 -4.64 4.81 -8.06
C ARG A 162 -3.98 4.70 -9.43
N ALA A 163 -3.11 5.66 -9.71
CA ALA A 163 -2.25 5.62 -10.88
C ALA A 163 -0.98 4.83 -10.55
N ALA A 164 -0.44 4.13 -11.54
CA ALA A 164 0.81 3.41 -11.38
C ALA A 164 1.61 3.46 -12.68
N PHE A 165 2.93 3.32 -12.54
CA PHE A 165 3.85 3.02 -13.63
C PHE A 165 4.47 1.66 -13.35
N VAL A 166 4.59 0.85 -14.40
CA VAL A 166 5.38 -0.38 -14.37
C VAL A 166 6.60 -0.17 -15.25
N THR A 167 7.76 -0.33 -14.64
CA THR A 167 9.06 -0.28 -15.29
C THR A 167 9.64 -1.68 -15.35
N ILE A 168 10.14 -2.04 -16.51
CA ILE A 168 10.86 -3.29 -16.76
C ILE A 168 12.30 -2.89 -17.07
N GLU A 169 13.23 -3.43 -16.30
CA GLU A 169 14.66 -3.34 -16.57
C GLU A 169 15.18 -4.70 -17.05
N LYS A 170 16.24 -4.68 -17.85
CA LYS A 170 17.00 -5.86 -18.25
C LYS A 170 18.47 -5.56 -18.04
N ASN A 171 19.16 -6.32 -17.20
CA ASN A 171 20.57 -6.10 -16.85
C ASN A 171 20.86 -4.65 -16.37
N GLY A 172 19.92 -4.07 -15.60
CA GLY A 172 20.03 -2.69 -15.10
C GLY A 172 19.74 -1.58 -16.13
N GLU A 173 19.32 -1.93 -17.35
CA GLU A 173 18.91 -0.98 -18.38
C GLU A 173 17.40 -0.99 -18.61
N LEU A 174 16.83 0.18 -18.91
CA LEU A 174 15.40 0.31 -19.20
C LEU A 174 15.00 -0.54 -20.43
N ARG A 175 14.05 -1.46 -20.23
CA ARG A 175 13.51 -2.37 -21.25
C ARG A 175 12.05 -2.11 -21.61
N GLY A 176 11.34 -1.33 -20.79
CA GLY A 176 9.99 -0.84 -21.02
C GLY A 176 9.50 -0.04 -19.81
N CYS A 177 8.71 1.01 -20.01
CA CYS A 177 8.06 1.72 -18.91
C CYS A 177 6.77 2.38 -19.40
N ILE A 178 5.64 1.94 -18.84
CA ILE A 178 4.31 2.46 -19.15
C ILE A 178 3.54 2.69 -17.86
N GLY A 179 2.72 3.74 -17.85
CA GLY A 179 1.84 4.05 -16.76
C GLY A 179 0.84 5.14 -17.10
N HIS A 180 0.04 5.46 -16.10
CA HIS A 180 -0.90 6.58 -16.14
C HIS A 180 -0.61 7.53 -14.99
N LEU A 181 -0.75 8.82 -15.26
CA LEU A 181 -0.53 9.87 -14.26
C LEU A 181 -1.75 10.09 -13.37
N TRP A 182 -2.95 9.85 -13.91
CA TRP A 182 -4.20 9.97 -13.16
C TRP A 182 -4.86 8.61 -12.98
N PRO A 183 -5.50 8.37 -11.83
CA PRO A 183 -6.23 7.13 -11.58
C PRO A 183 -7.40 6.98 -12.55
N LYS A 184 -7.47 5.82 -13.22
CA LYS A 184 -8.60 5.47 -14.10
C LYS A 184 -9.43 4.33 -13.52
N GLU A 185 -8.74 3.35 -12.96
CA GLU A 185 -9.26 2.08 -12.48
C GLU A 185 -8.58 1.70 -11.15
N ALA A 186 -9.00 0.58 -10.58
CA ALA A 186 -8.39 0.03 -9.37
C ALA A 186 -6.90 -0.24 -9.58
N LEU A 187 -6.08 -0.01 -8.54
CA LEU A 187 -4.62 -0.13 -8.62
C LEU A 187 -4.18 -1.49 -9.18
N TYR A 188 -4.79 -2.60 -8.75
CA TYR A 188 -4.43 -3.93 -9.24
C TYR A 188 -4.65 -4.09 -10.75
N LEU A 189 -5.74 -3.53 -11.30
CA LEU A 189 -6.01 -3.56 -12.75
C LEU A 189 -5.02 -2.68 -13.50
N SER A 190 -4.75 -1.48 -12.99
CA SER A 190 -3.77 -0.55 -13.54
C SER A 190 -2.38 -1.19 -13.61
N VAL A 191 -1.95 -1.93 -12.58
CA VAL A 191 -0.67 -2.65 -12.58
C VAL A 191 -0.65 -3.77 -13.62
N ILE A 192 -1.71 -4.57 -13.73
CA ILE A 192 -1.82 -5.63 -14.74
C ILE A 192 -1.75 -5.05 -16.16
N GLU A 193 -2.53 -4.01 -16.44
CA GLU A 193 -2.56 -3.38 -17.77
C GLU A 193 -1.21 -2.75 -18.09
N ASN A 194 -0.65 -1.96 -17.17
CA ASN A 194 0.61 -1.25 -17.41
C ASN A 194 1.81 -2.20 -17.52
N ALA A 195 1.83 -3.32 -16.79
CA ALA A 195 2.86 -4.34 -16.94
C ALA A 195 2.86 -4.96 -18.35
N ARG A 196 1.68 -5.33 -18.86
CA ARG A 196 1.52 -5.82 -20.23
C ARG A 196 1.89 -4.77 -21.26
N ASN A 197 1.46 -3.52 -21.07
CA ASN A 197 1.80 -2.44 -21.99
C ASN A 197 3.30 -2.12 -21.98
N ALA A 198 3.95 -2.12 -20.81
CA ALA A 198 5.39 -1.93 -20.69
C ALA A 198 6.17 -3.04 -21.39
N ALA A 199 5.72 -4.29 -21.28
CA ALA A 199 6.35 -5.44 -21.92
C ALA A 199 6.15 -5.48 -23.45
N PHE A 200 4.98 -5.11 -23.96
CA PHE A 200 4.59 -5.42 -25.35
C PHE A 200 4.23 -4.22 -26.21
N ARG A 201 4.01 -3.04 -25.62
CA ARG A 201 3.46 -1.86 -26.32
C ARG A 201 4.20 -0.56 -26.04
N ASP A 202 5.35 -0.60 -25.36
CA ASP A 202 6.21 0.57 -25.26
C ASP A 202 6.83 0.86 -26.64
N PRO A 203 6.51 1.99 -27.29
CA PRO A 203 6.92 2.26 -28.67
C PRO A 203 8.43 2.42 -28.85
N ARG A 204 9.18 2.55 -27.74
CA ARG A 204 10.64 2.68 -27.75
C ARG A 204 11.35 1.33 -27.89
N PHE A 205 10.65 0.22 -27.63
CA PHE A 205 11.24 -1.12 -27.55
C PHE A 205 10.43 -2.14 -28.34
N PRO A 206 11.07 -3.19 -28.89
CA PRO A 206 10.33 -4.33 -29.42
C PRO A 206 9.61 -5.09 -28.29
N PRO A 207 8.49 -5.78 -28.58
CA PRO A 207 7.81 -6.61 -27.59
C PRO A 207 8.76 -7.60 -26.90
N LEU A 208 8.57 -7.79 -25.59
CA LEU A 208 9.35 -8.72 -24.77
C LEU A 208 9.19 -10.16 -25.26
N ARG A 209 10.30 -10.92 -25.28
CA ARG A 209 10.31 -12.34 -25.66
C ARG A 209 10.39 -13.27 -24.44
N ARG A 210 10.01 -14.53 -24.63
CA ARG A 210 9.95 -15.55 -23.56
C ARG A 210 11.30 -15.76 -22.90
N GLU A 211 12.37 -15.72 -23.68
CA GLU A 211 13.74 -15.97 -23.20
C GLU A 211 14.22 -14.85 -22.27
N GLU A 212 13.68 -13.64 -22.43
CA GLU A 212 14.04 -12.47 -21.62
C GLU A 212 13.40 -12.51 -20.22
N LEU A 213 12.39 -13.36 -19.98
CA LEU A 213 11.63 -13.37 -18.72
C LEU A 213 12.49 -13.57 -17.47
N LYS A 214 13.57 -14.36 -17.58
CA LYS A 214 14.51 -14.62 -16.48
C LYS A 214 15.51 -13.49 -16.27
N GLU A 215 15.66 -12.59 -17.24
CA GLU A 215 16.65 -11.52 -17.24
C GLU A 215 16.05 -10.16 -16.89
N ILE A 216 14.71 -10.08 -16.82
CA ILE A 216 14.03 -8.83 -16.48
C ILE A 216 13.81 -8.70 -14.98
N GLU A 217 13.84 -7.45 -14.54
CA GLU A 217 13.43 -7.01 -13.22
C GLU A 217 12.29 -6.02 -13.35
N ILE A 218 11.30 -6.12 -12.47
CA ILE A 218 10.10 -5.30 -12.50
C ILE A 218 10.09 -4.35 -11.31
N GLU A 219 9.76 -3.09 -11.57
CA GLU A 219 9.45 -2.09 -10.57
C GLU A 219 8.02 -1.56 -10.79
N VAL A 220 7.24 -1.49 -9.71
CA VAL A 220 5.92 -0.85 -9.68
C VAL A 220 6.02 0.44 -8.89
N SER A 221 5.77 1.55 -9.56
CA SER A 221 5.69 2.89 -8.97
C SER A 221 4.22 3.28 -8.79
N VAL A 222 3.73 3.27 -7.54
CA VAL A 222 2.36 3.71 -7.21
C VAL A 222 2.36 5.20 -6.95
N LEU A 223 1.49 5.94 -7.64
CA LEU A 223 1.44 7.39 -7.59
C LEU A 223 0.34 7.86 -6.62
N ASP A 224 0.66 8.91 -5.88
CA ASP A 224 -0.37 9.77 -5.32
C ASP A 224 -1.11 10.52 -6.44
N VAL A 225 -2.34 10.97 -6.16
CA VAL A 225 -3.11 11.75 -7.12
C VAL A 225 -2.38 13.07 -7.40
N PRO A 226 -2.04 13.41 -8.66
CA PRO A 226 -1.32 14.64 -8.95
C PRO A 226 -2.11 15.89 -8.52
N GLU A 227 -1.47 16.70 -7.69
CA GLU A 227 -1.99 17.96 -7.18
C GLU A 227 -1.50 19.12 -8.05
N LYS A 228 -2.41 20.01 -8.44
CA LYS A 228 -2.02 21.24 -9.15
C LYS A 228 -1.26 22.15 -8.19
N MET A 229 -0.07 22.57 -8.59
CA MET A 229 0.75 23.50 -7.80
C MET A 229 0.29 24.93 -8.02
N SER A 230 0.05 25.65 -6.91
CA SER A 230 -0.17 27.10 -6.92
C SER A 230 1.15 27.82 -6.64
N PHE A 231 1.56 28.72 -7.51
CA PHE A 231 2.78 29.52 -7.38
C PHE A 231 2.61 30.92 -7.98
N GLU A 232 3.31 31.90 -7.43
CA GLU A 232 3.21 33.30 -7.87
C GLU A 232 4.12 33.61 -9.07
N ASN A 233 5.29 33.00 -9.10
CA ASN A 233 6.31 33.14 -10.12
C ASN A 233 7.19 31.89 -10.17
N TRP A 234 8.16 31.87 -11.07
CA TRP A 234 9.01 30.70 -11.28
C TRP A 234 10.01 30.47 -10.13
N GLU A 235 10.40 31.53 -9.41
CA GLU A 235 11.22 31.41 -8.20
C GLU A 235 10.45 30.70 -7.07
N ASP A 236 9.18 31.07 -6.86
CA ASP A 236 8.28 30.43 -5.90
C ASP A 236 8.03 28.96 -6.27
N LEU A 237 7.81 28.65 -7.55
CA LEU A 237 7.71 27.27 -8.04
C LEU A 237 8.95 26.44 -7.66
N LEU A 238 10.15 26.95 -7.91
CA LEU A 238 11.40 26.25 -7.56
C LEU A 238 11.53 26.01 -6.05
N SER A 239 11.07 26.96 -5.24
CA SER A 239 11.11 26.84 -3.78
C SER A 239 10.19 25.74 -3.24
N LYS A 240 9.08 25.46 -3.94
CA LYS A 240 8.05 24.49 -3.55
C LYS A 240 8.31 23.05 -4.02
N ILE A 241 9.15 22.87 -5.03
CA ILE A 241 9.55 21.54 -5.49
C ILE A 241 10.54 20.95 -4.48
N GLU A 242 10.32 19.71 -4.07
CA GLU A 242 11.26 18.94 -3.24
C GLU A 242 12.05 17.95 -4.11
N GLU A 243 13.34 18.20 -4.29
CA GLU A 243 14.23 17.30 -5.04
C GLU A 243 14.28 15.91 -4.39
N GLY A 244 14.33 14.87 -5.22
CA GLY A 244 14.37 13.47 -4.77
C GLY A 244 13.04 12.92 -4.25
N LYS A 245 12.01 13.76 -4.08
CA LYS A 245 10.69 13.33 -3.60
C LYS A 245 9.58 13.55 -4.63
N ASP A 246 9.62 14.68 -5.32
CA ASP A 246 8.51 15.10 -6.14
C ASP A 246 8.64 14.63 -7.60
N GLY A 247 7.59 13.99 -8.10
CA GLY A 247 7.36 13.82 -9.53
C GLY A 247 6.63 15.05 -10.05
N ILE A 248 7.03 15.54 -11.22
CA ILE A 248 6.48 16.76 -11.81
C ILE A 248 5.80 16.44 -13.13
N ILE A 249 4.63 17.04 -13.36
CA ILE A 249 3.94 17.06 -14.64
C ILE A 249 3.88 18.50 -15.11
N LEU A 250 4.33 18.75 -16.34
CA LEU A 250 4.12 20.01 -17.04
C LEU A 250 3.02 19.81 -18.08
N VAL A 251 2.08 20.75 -18.13
CA VAL A 251 0.99 20.78 -19.12
C VAL A 251 0.91 22.17 -19.75
N TYR A 252 0.93 22.21 -21.08
CA TYR A 252 0.75 23.41 -21.88
C TYR A 252 -0.15 23.10 -23.09
N GLY A 253 -1.41 23.53 -23.05
CA GLY A 253 -2.39 23.16 -24.08
C GLY A 253 -2.51 21.63 -24.23
N SER A 254 -2.22 21.11 -25.42
CA SER A 254 -2.22 19.66 -25.68
C SER A 254 -0.91 18.95 -25.36
N ARG A 255 0.15 19.70 -25.02
CA ARG A 255 1.48 19.16 -24.73
C ARG A 255 1.61 18.88 -23.25
N ARG A 256 2.16 17.71 -22.93
CA ARG A 256 2.46 17.32 -21.55
C ARG A 256 3.68 16.43 -21.47
N ALA A 257 4.39 16.52 -20.36
CA ALA A 257 5.40 15.54 -20.00
C ALA A 257 5.46 15.37 -18.49
N THR A 258 6.06 14.26 -18.07
CA THR A 258 6.34 13.99 -16.67
C THR A 258 7.71 13.39 -16.46
N PHE A 259 8.28 13.65 -15.28
CA PHE A 259 9.36 12.88 -14.70
C PHE A 259 8.92 12.36 -13.33
N LEU A 260 9.17 11.07 -13.10
CA LEU A 260 9.03 10.43 -11.79
C LEU A 260 10.15 10.94 -10.83
N PRO A 261 9.98 10.82 -9.51
CA PRO A 261 11.01 11.21 -8.54
C PRO A 261 12.40 10.58 -8.79
N GLN A 262 12.47 9.35 -9.28
CA GLN A 262 13.72 8.64 -9.55
C GLN A 262 14.64 9.36 -10.56
N VAL A 263 14.09 10.26 -11.39
CA VAL A 263 14.88 11.04 -12.36
C VAL A 263 15.82 12.04 -11.66
N TRP A 264 15.51 12.46 -10.43
CA TRP A 264 16.37 13.36 -9.63
C TRP A 264 17.78 12.80 -9.41
N GLU A 265 17.95 11.48 -9.36
CA GLU A 265 19.28 10.86 -9.22
C GLU A 265 20.21 11.21 -10.38
N LYS A 266 19.65 11.36 -11.58
CA LYS A 266 20.40 11.72 -12.81
C LYS A 266 20.40 13.22 -13.07
N LEU A 267 19.37 13.94 -12.58
CA LEU A 267 19.17 15.37 -12.79
C LEU A 267 18.88 16.06 -11.44
N PRO A 268 19.87 16.20 -10.54
CA PRO A 268 19.65 16.71 -9.18
C PRO A 268 19.38 18.22 -9.12
N GLU A 269 19.73 18.97 -10.16
CA GLU A 269 19.50 20.42 -10.23
C GLU A 269 18.08 20.72 -10.75
N LYS A 270 17.25 21.41 -9.94
CA LYS A 270 15.85 21.74 -10.27
C LYS A 270 15.65 22.41 -11.62
N THR A 271 16.46 23.42 -11.92
CA THR A 271 16.42 24.17 -13.17
C THR A 271 16.63 23.24 -14.35
N LEU A 272 17.71 22.46 -14.34
CA LEU A 272 18.02 21.49 -15.38
C LEU A 272 16.95 20.40 -15.50
N PHE A 273 16.42 19.91 -14.38
CA PHE A 273 15.31 18.95 -14.34
C PHE A 273 14.09 19.50 -15.09
N LEU A 274 13.66 20.72 -14.77
CA LEU A 274 12.51 21.37 -15.41
C LEU A 274 12.79 21.73 -16.89
N GLU A 275 14.01 22.17 -17.23
CA GLU A 275 14.41 22.42 -18.61
C GLU A 275 14.32 21.13 -19.46
N ARG A 276 14.83 20.01 -18.95
CA ARG A 276 14.74 18.70 -19.63
C ARG A 276 13.30 18.22 -19.72
N LEU A 277 12.47 18.51 -18.71
CA LEU A 277 11.05 18.17 -18.72
C LEU A 277 10.28 18.97 -19.77
N CYS A 278 10.55 20.27 -19.91
CA CYS A 278 10.03 21.10 -21.00
C CYS A 278 10.38 20.52 -22.37
N LEU A 279 11.65 20.18 -22.59
CA LEU A 279 12.10 19.57 -23.84
C LEU A 279 11.40 18.23 -24.11
N LYS A 280 11.17 17.41 -23.08
CA LYS A 280 10.39 16.16 -23.17
C LYS A 280 8.93 16.41 -23.56
N ALA A 281 8.34 17.53 -23.13
CA ALA A 281 7.02 17.97 -23.59
C ALA A 281 7.03 18.55 -25.02
N GLY A 282 8.20 18.61 -25.66
CA GLY A 282 8.42 19.23 -26.97
C GLY A 282 8.42 20.76 -26.91
N LEU A 283 8.51 21.37 -25.72
CA LEU A 283 8.45 22.82 -25.50
C LEU A 283 9.86 23.43 -25.38
N PRO A 284 10.01 24.77 -25.54
CA PRO A 284 11.26 25.48 -25.22
C PRO A 284 11.72 25.22 -23.79
N LYS A 285 13.04 25.19 -23.56
CA LYS A 285 13.62 24.79 -22.26
C LYS A 285 13.14 25.64 -21.08
N ASP A 286 12.75 26.88 -21.32
CA ASP A 286 12.29 27.84 -20.32
C ASP A 286 10.76 27.84 -20.13
N CYS A 287 10.04 26.85 -20.69
CA CYS A 287 8.57 26.78 -20.61
C CYS A 287 8.01 26.79 -19.19
N TRP A 288 8.77 26.26 -18.23
CA TRP A 288 8.40 26.22 -16.82
C TRP A 288 8.38 27.59 -16.15
N LYS A 289 8.86 28.64 -16.83
CA LYS A 289 8.79 30.04 -16.37
C LYS A 289 7.58 30.80 -16.92
N TRP A 290 6.76 30.18 -17.76
CA TRP A 290 5.63 30.85 -18.39
C TRP A 290 4.46 30.97 -17.40
N ASN A 291 3.70 32.05 -17.47
CA ASN A 291 2.59 32.29 -16.54
C ASN A 291 1.39 31.36 -16.77
N ASP A 292 1.26 30.80 -17.98
CA ASP A 292 0.18 29.92 -18.41
C ASP A 292 0.57 28.43 -18.41
N ILE A 293 1.77 28.08 -17.89
CA ILE A 293 2.15 26.69 -17.68
C ILE A 293 1.41 26.11 -16.47
N GLU A 294 0.81 24.94 -16.63
CA GLU A 294 0.25 24.21 -15.51
C GLU A 294 1.27 23.19 -14.99
N VAL A 295 1.56 23.27 -13.69
CA VAL A 295 2.48 22.35 -13.01
C VAL A 295 1.70 21.54 -12.00
N TYR A 296 1.88 20.22 -12.05
CA TYR A 296 1.34 19.31 -11.05
C TYR A 296 2.47 18.57 -10.36
N ARG A 297 2.28 18.29 -9.08
CA ARG A 297 3.18 17.50 -8.24
C ARG A 297 2.49 16.20 -7.84
N TYR A 298 3.24 15.12 -7.80
CA TYR A 298 2.84 13.87 -7.17
C TYR A 298 4.05 13.25 -6.48
N ARG A 299 3.80 12.29 -5.60
CA ARG A 299 4.85 11.44 -5.03
C ARG A 299 4.61 10.00 -5.44
N VAL A 300 5.66 9.21 -5.29
CA VAL A 300 5.68 7.82 -5.70
C VAL A 300 6.15 6.97 -4.55
N LYS A 301 5.49 5.83 -4.39
CA LYS A 301 6.05 4.70 -3.68
C LYS A 301 6.46 3.64 -4.69
N ALA A 302 7.77 3.39 -4.75
CA ALA A 302 8.35 2.43 -5.68
C ALA A 302 8.59 1.09 -4.97
N TYR A 303 8.28 0.02 -5.68
CA TYR A 303 8.40 -1.36 -5.20
C TYR A 303 9.15 -2.16 -6.26
N SER A 304 10.35 -2.66 -5.96
CA SER A 304 11.17 -3.42 -6.90
C SER A 304 11.23 -4.89 -6.54
N GLU A 305 11.35 -5.76 -7.54
CA GLU A 305 11.69 -7.17 -7.31
C GLU A 305 12.98 -7.34 -6.51
N ARG A 306 13.94 -6.42 -6.67
CA ARG A 306 15.21 -6.45 -5.92
C ARG A 306 15.01 -6.31 -4.41
N ASP A 307 13.93 -5.64 -3.99
CA ASP A 307 13.61 -5.40 -2.59
C ASP A 307 13.06 -6.67 -1.92
N TYR A 308 12.37 -7.53 -2.68
CA TYR A 308 11.57 -8.64 -2.15
C TYR A 308 12.07 -10.03 -2.55
N PHE A 309 12.72 -10.16 -3.70
CA PHE A 309 13.07 -11.44 -4.33
C PHE A 309 14.55 -11.45 -4.70
N LYS A 310 15.44 -11.39 -3.69
CA LYS A 310 16.86 -11.68 -3.91
C LYS A 310 17.03 -13.14 -4.34
N GLU A 311 17.61 -13.33 -5.53
CA GLU A 311 18.01 -14.62 -6.11
C GLU A 311 16.93 -15.71 -6.10
N VAL A 312 15.89 -15.55 -6.92
CA VAL A 312 15.16 -16.73 -7.42
C VAL A 312 15.98 -17.34 -8.56
N ASN A 313 16.88 -18.24 -8.22
CA ASN A 313 17.47 -19.16 -9.19
C ASN A 313 16.35 -20.01 -9.81
N TYR A 314 15.87 -19.61 -11.00
CA TYR A 314 14.97 -20.39 -11.86
C TYR A 314 15.74 -21.34 -12.79
#